data_AF-A0A7Y7QM34-F1
#
_entry.id   AF-A0A7Y7QM34-F1
#
_cell.length_a   1.000
_cell.length_b   1.000
_cell.length_c   1.000
_cell.angle_alpha   90.00
_cell.angle_beta   90.00
_cell.angle_gamma   90.00
#
_symmetry.space_group_name_H-M   'P 1'
#
loop_
_entity.id
_entity.type
_entity.pdbx_description
1 polymer ?
#
loop_
_entity_poly.entity_id
_entity_poly.type
_entity_poly.pdbx_seq_one_letter_code
_entity_poly.pdbx_strand_id
1 'polypeptide(L)'
;MENLANFIGAGLAIGLSGVGVAIGQGMLGKNAVEAMGKNKELSSFLLTITILGIALVESAAIYGLVVAFKILGIEDISMAASVGAGLAIGLAGMGAGIGEGKLIAGAMTAISNNPKIKGRLMAYMVLFVALVEAAAIYGLVIAFKILGDSDFTNEAFVGMGLAVGLAGLGVAIGQGILANRSMEVMSKQESMIGFFLTITILGIALVESAAIYGLVVAFDIFGKELSLMAATGSGFSIGLAGLGAGIGEGILIAGALTAISRNPKIKGKLLTFMVLFVALVEVTAIYGLIISFKISSDFNASIDQLVYVGTGLAIGLAGLGVAIGQGNLAEKGLEVMGKNPSIIGFMLTVSILGVALVESAVIYALVVAFKILGASSTLSGLASVGAGLAIGFAGLGAGVGEGLLIKGAVKGINADPESKGKTLAFMVLFVALVEVVAIYGLLIAFKIIG
;
A
#
# COMPACT_ATOMS: atom_id res chain seq x y z
N MET A 1 32.47 8.16 -19.94
CA MET A 1 31.27 8.56 -19.16
C MET A 1 30.25 7.43 -19.02
N GLU A 2 30.51 6.25 -19.57
CA GLU A 2 29.57 5.10 -19.63
C GLU A 2 29.26 4.41 -18.30
N ASN A 3 29.88 4.80 -17.18
CA ASN A 3 29.70 4.14 -15.88
C ASN A 3 28.96 4.98 -14.82
N LEU A 4 28.45 6.17 -15.16
CA LEU A 4 27.80 7.04 -14.16
C LEU A 4 26.38 6.60 -13.76
N ALA A 5 25.67 5.93 -14.66
CA ALA A 5 24.29 5.52 -14.42
C ALA A 5 24.17 4.39 -13.38
N ASN A 6 25.23 3.62 -13.20
CA ASN A 6 25.30 2.47 -12.26
C ASN A 6 25.28 2.95 -10.80
N PHE A 7 25.80 4.15 -10.55
CA PHE A 7 25.75 4.78 -9.24
C PHE A 7 24.35 5.19 -8.81
N ILE A 8 23.45 5.49 -9.75
CA ILE A 8 22.06 5.86 -9.42
C ILE A 8 21.32 4.65 -8.86
N GLY A 9 21.41 3.50 -9.52
CA GLY A 9 20.78 2.25 -9.05
C GLY A 9 21.26 1.85 -7.66
N ALA A 10 22.58 1.85 -7.44
CA ALA A 10 23.17 1.56 -6.13
C ALA A 10 22.72 2.55 -5.06
N GLY A 11 22.67 3.86 -5.39
CA GLY A 11 22.19 4.90 -4.50
C GLY A 11 20.70 4.76 -4.15
N LEU A 12 19.85 4.40 -5.12
CA LEU A 12 18.43 4.13 -4.88
C LEU A 12 18.24 2.91 -3.95
N ALA A 13 19.01 1.85 -4.15
CA ALA A 13 18.93 0.62 -3.36
C ALA A 13 19.18 0.88 -1.87
N ILE A 14 20.32 1.50 -1.51
CA ILE A 14 20.67 1.77 -0.11
C ILE A 14 19.97 3.02 0.45
N GLY A 15 19.79 4.05 -0.38
CA GLY A 15 19.22 5.33 0.06
C GLY A 15 17.77 5.18 0.49
N LEU A 16 16.93 4.57 -0.35
CA LEU A 16 15.50 4.41 -0.06
C LEU A 16 15.26 3.41 1.09
N SER A 17 15.91 2.25 1.05
CA SER A 17 15.81 1.26 2.13
C SER A 17 16.30 1.82 3.47
N GLY A 18 17.44 2.53 3.47
CA GLY A 18 18.00 3.19 4.64
C GLY A 18 17.07 4.25 5.24
N VAL A 19 16.34 5.02 4.42
CA VAL A 19 15.33 5.96 4.92
C VAL A 19 14.25 5.23 5.72
N GLY A 20 13.70 4.14 5.18
CA GLY A 20 12.65 3.39 5.85
C GLY A 20 13.12 2.75 7.15
N VAL A 21 14.30 2.13 7.14
CA VAL A 21 14.94 1.52 8.31
C VAL A 21 15.20 2.56 9.40
N ALA A 22 15.80 3.71 9.05
CA ALA A 22 16.09 4.76 10.02
C ALA A 22 14.81 5.34 10.66
N ILE A 23 13.76 5.56 9.86
CA ILE A 23 12.45 6.00 10.38
C ILE A 23 11.86 4.94 11.31
N GLY A 24 11.88 3.67 10.88
CA GLY A 24 11.37 2.54 11.66
C GLY A 24 12.08 2.36 13.00
N GLN A 25 13.41 2.37 12.99
CA GLN A 25 14.25 2.32 14.19
C GLN A 25 14.05 3.55 15.08
N GLY A 26 13.84 4.74 14.51
CA GLY A 26 13.49 5.94 15.27
C GLY A 26 12.16 5.79 16.02
N MET A 27 11.12 5.27 15.36
CA MET A 27 9.81 4.99 15.99
C MET A 27 9.93 3.95 17.10
N LEU A 28 10.66 2.86 16.83
CA LEU A 28 10.97 1.82 17.81
C LEU A 28 11.75 2.40 19.01
N GLY A 29 12.82 3.13 18.76
CA GLY A 29 13.72 3.64 19.79
C GLY A 29 13.02 4.62 20.72
N LYS A 30 12.19 5.51 20.15
CA LYS A 30 11.31 6.39 20.93
C LYS A 30 10.43 5.59 21.90
N ASN A 31 9.70 4.60 21.37
CA ASN A 31 8.77 3.81 22.19
C ASN A 31 9.50 2.93 23.23
N ALA A 32 10.69 2.43 22.91
CA ALA A 32 11.53 1.69 23.84
C ALA A 32 11.90 2.56 25.05
N VAL A 33 12.39 3.77 24.80
CA VAL A 33 12.77 4.73 25.86
C VAL A 33 11.57 5.10 26.72
N GLU A 34 10.42 5.39 26.11
CA GLU A 34 9.18 5.67 26.84
C GLU A 34 8.72 4.48 27.70
N ALA A 35 8.76 3.26 27.16
CA ALA A 35 8.35 2.05 27.86
C ALA A 35 9.27 1.73 29.05
N MET A 36 10.58 1.85 28.87
CA MET A 36 11.57 1.66 29.95
C MET A 36 11.42 2.71 31.06
N GLY A 37 11.11 3.97 30.70
CA GLY A 37 10.84 5.02 31.67
C GLY A 37 9.62 4.74 32.54
N LYS A 38 8.58 4.12 31.97
CA LYS A 38 7.35 3.75 32.67
C LYS A 38 7.53 2.49 33.53
N ASN A 39 8.29 1.50 33.07
CA ASN A 39 8.42 0.18 33.69
C ASN A 39 9.87 -0.20 33.94
N LYS A 40 10.47 0.35 35.01
CA LYS A 40 11.89 0.12 35.37
C LYS A 40 12.26 -1.35 35.57
N GLU A 41 11.32 -2.15 36.08
CA GLU A 41 11.53 -3.59 36.30
C GLU A 41 11.67 -4.38 34.98
N LEU A 42 11.12 -3.85 33.88
CA LEU A 42 11.21 -4.48 32.56
C LEU A 42 12.37 -3.96 31.72
N SER A 43 13.17 -3.02 32.21
CA SER A 43 14.19 -2.33 31.40
C SER A 43 15.15 -3.29 30.69
N SER A 44 15.72 -4.28 31.39
CA SER A 44 16.63 -5.25 30.76
C SER A 44 15.96 -6.08 29.67
N PHE A 45 14.68 -6.43 29.87
CA PHE A 45 13.90 -7.19 28.90
C PHE A 45 13.51 -6.34 27.69
N LEU A 46 13.04 -5.11 27.93
CA LEU A 46 12.70 -4.17 26.87
C LEU A 46 13.93 -3.81 26.05
N LEU A 47 15.09 -3.60 26.67
CA LEU A 47 16.36 -3.40 25.98
C LEU A 47 16.70 -4.57 25.06
N THR A 48 16.54 -5.80 25.53
CA THR A 48 16.78 -7.01 24.73
C THR A 48 15.85 -7.03 23.50
N ILE A 49 14.57 -6.71 23.68
CA ILE A 49 13.61 -6.62 22.58
C ILE A 49 13.93 -5.46 21.64
N THR A 50 14.40 -4.33 22.16
CA THR A 50 14.80 -3.19 21.34
C THR A 50 15.98 -3.56 20.45
N ILE A 51 17.01 -4.21 20.98
CA ILE A 51 18.16 -4.68 20.20
C ILE A 51 17.72 -5.68 19.13
N LEU A 52 16.89 -6.66 19.51
CA LEU A 52 16.32 -7.62 18.56
C LEU A 52 15.52 -6.89 17.46
N GLY A 53 14.67 -5.94 17.84
CA GLY A 53 13.85 -5.18 16.92
C GLY A 53 14.66 -4.31 15.96
N ILE A 54 15.72 -3.64 16.45
CA ILE A 54 16.66 -2.90 15.61
C ILE A 54 17.29 -3.83 14.58
N ALA A 55 17.77 -5.00 15.02
CA ALA A 55 18.43 -5.95 14.14
C ALA A 55 17.48 -6.51 13.06
N LEU A 56 16.20 -6.73 13.40
CA LEU A 56 15.20 -7.16 12.43
C LEU A 56 14.92 -6.05 11.40
N VAL A 57 14.64 -4.83 11.85
CA VAL A 57 14.36 -3.68 10.96
C VAL A 57 15.57 -3.34 10.07
N GLU A 58 16.80 -3.54 10.56
CA GLU A 58 18.04 -3.32 9.80
C GLU A 58 18.16 -4.22 8.58
N SER A 59 17.49 -5.39 8.57
CA SER A 59 17.65 -6.39 7.51
C SER A 59 17.32 -5.82 6.12
N ALA A 60 16.27 -4.99 6.01
CA ALA A 60 15.90 -4.31 4.77
C ALA A 60 17.00 -3.37 4.21
N ALA A 61 17.74 -2.68 5.08
CA ALA A 61 18.88 -1.85 4.67
C ALA A 61 20.07 -2.70 4.26
N ILE A 62 20.29 -3.84 4.92
CA ILE A 62 21.33 -4.81 4.53
C ILE A 62 21.03 -5.38 3.14
N TYR A 63 19.77 -5.71 2.83
CA TYR A 63 19.38 -6.13 1.49
C TYR A 63 19.67 -5.06 0.44
N GLY A 64 19.31 -3.80 0.73
CA GLY A 64 19.64 -2.65 -0.11
C GLY A 64 21.15 -2.49 -0.32
N LEU A 65 21.95 -2.69 0.73
CA LEU A 65 23.40 -2.62 0.69
C LEU A 65 24.01 -3.73 -0.17
N VAL A 66 23.51 -4.97 -0.03
CA VAL A 66 23.95 -6.11 -0.85
C VAL A 66 23.65 -5.87 -2.33
N VAL A 67 22.46 -5.39 -2.64
CA VAL A 67 22.08 -5.04 -4.02
C VAL A 67 22.95 -3.88 -4.54
N ALA A 68 23.22 -2.86 -3.73
CA ALA A 68 24.08 -1.75 -4.11
C ALA A 68 25.49 -2.23 -4.46
N PHE A 69 26.12 -3.05 -3.62
CA PHE A 69 27.44 -3.62 -3.93
C PHE A 69 27.42 -4.52 -5.16
N LYS A 70 26.35 -5.31 -5.36
CA LYS A 70 26.21 -6.14 -6.56
C LYS A 70 26.11 -5.30 -7.83
N ILE A 71 25.35 -4.20 -7.82
CA ILE A 71 25.28 -3.24 -8.93
C ILE A 71 26.67 -2.65 -9.23
N LEU A 72 27.39 -2.22 -8.20
CA LEU A 72 28.73 -1.63 -8.35
C LEU A 72 29.80 -2.62 -8.82
N GLY A 73 29.57 -3.92 -8.64
CA GLY A 73 30.49 -4.98 -9.05
C GLY A 73 30.31 -5.48 -10.49
N ILE A 74 29.31 -4.97 -11.24
CA ILE A 74 29.06 -5.37 -12.63
C ILE A 74 29.56 -4.26 -13.56
N GLU A 75 30.52 -4.58 -14.43
CA GLU A 75 31.20 -3.59 -15.29
C GLU A 75 30.28 -3.01 -16.39
N ASP A 76 29.41 -3.83 -17.00
CA ASP A 76 28.58 -3.48 -18.16
C ASP A 76 27.07 -3.46 -17.86
N ILE A 77 26.68 -3.10 -16.63
CA ILE A 77 25.25 -2.98 -16.30
C ILE A 77 24.64 -1.73 -16.94
N SER A 78 23.43 -1.85 -17.48
CA SER A 78 22.70 -0.72 -18.05
C SER A 78 22.08 0.17 -16.98
N MET A 79 21.75 1.41 -17.35
CA MET A 79 20.97 2.31 -16.49
C MET A 79 19.63 1.71 -16.09
N ALA A 80 18.93 1.06 -17.03
CA ALA A 80 17.62 0.48 -16.78
C ALA A 80 17.70 -0.68 -15.78
N ALA A 81 18.71 -1.55 -15.91
CA ALA A 81 18.94 -2.66 -15.00
C ALA A 81 19.32 -2.17 -13.59
N SER A 82 20.24 -1.19 -13.50
CA SER A 82 20.69 -0.67 -12.21
C SER A 82 19.55 0.07 -11.48
N VAL A 83 18.81 0.93 -12.17
CA VAL A 83 17.67 1.67 -11.61
C VAL A 83 16.53 0.71 -11.26
N GLY A 84 16.22 -0.25 -12.13
CA GLY A 84 15.19 -1.27 -11.88
C GLY A 84 15.47 -2.09 -10.63
N ALA A 85 16.68 -2.63 -10.50
CA ALA A 85 17.08 -3.38 -9.31
C ALA A 85 17.09 -2.50 -8.05
N GLY A 86 17.58 -1.26 -8.17
CA GLY A 86 17.61 -0.30 -7.06
C GLY A 86 16.23 0.11 -6.57
N LEU A 87 15.28 0.38 -7.48
CA LEU A 87 13.90 0.72 -7.13
C LEU A 87 13.17 -0.47 -6.50
N ALA A 88 13.40 -1.69 -6.99
CA ALA A 88 12.77 -2.90 -6.48
C ALA A 88 13.03 -3.09 -4.97
N ILE A 89 14.30 -3.15 -4.56
CA ILE A 89 14.65 -3.33 -3.14
C ILE A 89 14.54 -2.02 -2.34
N GLY A 90 14.85 -0.88 -2.97
CA GLY A 90 14.87 0.40 -2.29
C GLY A 90 13.49 0.80 -1.77
N LEU A 91 12.47 0.76 -2.63
CA LEU A 91 11.10 1.11 -2.25
C LEU A 91 10.45 0.04 -1.36
N ALA A 92 10.60 -1.24 -1.69
CA ALA A 92 10.04 -2.31 -0.87
C ALA A 92 10.68 -2.36 0.53
N GLY A 93 12.02 -2.24 0.59
CA GLY A 93 12.77 -2.17 1.84
C GLY A 93 12.46 -0.92 2.65
N MET A 94 12.17 0.22 2.00
CA MET A 94 11.67 1.41 2.68
C MET A 94 10.36 1.11 3.42
N GLY A 95 9.44 0.40 2.76
CA GLY A 95 8.18 -0.02 3.37
C GLY A 95 8.36 -0.98 4.53
N ALA A 96 9.19 -2.01 4.37
CA ALA A 96 9.50 -2.99 5.41
C ALA A 96 10.07 -2.29 6.66
N GLY A 97 11.07 -1.42 6.50
CA GLY A 97 11.65 -0.68 7.61
C GLY A 97 10.61 0.14 8.40
N ILE A 98 9.74 0.87 7.70
CA ILE A 98 8.66 1.67 8.33
C ILE A 98 7.63 0.76 9.00
N GLY A 99 7.19 -0.29 8.30
CA GLY A 99 6.15 -1.21 8.75
C GLY A 99 6.56 -1.99 10.00
N GLU A 100 7.75 -2.58 9.97
CA GLU A 100 8.32 -3.35 11.07
C GLU A 100 8.64 -2.47 12.28
N GLY A 101 9.24 -1.29 12.05
CA GLY A 101 9.48 -0.33 13.12
C GLY A 101 8.20 0.03 13.84
N LYS A 102 7.12 0.28 13.11
CA LYS A 102 5.79 0.53 13.68
C LYS A 102 5.22 -0.68 14.42
N LEU A 103 5.32 -1.88 13.86
CA LEU A 103 4.89 -3.12 14.50
C LEU A 103 5.61 -3.34 15.84
N ILE A 104 6.94 -3.27 15.86
CA ILE A 104 7.73 -3.52 17.06
C ILE A 104 7.49 -2.42 18.10
N ALA A 105 7.35 -1.17 17.68
CA ALA A 105 6.96 -0.06 18.55
C ALA A 105 5.60 -0.32 19.23
N GLY A 106 4.66 -0.95 18.52
CA GLY A 106 3.38 -1.42 19.07
C GLY A 106 3.54 -2.61 20.02
N ALA A 107 4.38 -3.58 19.66
CA ALA A 107 4.68 -4.75 20.48
C ALA A 107 5.31 -4.37 21.83
N MET A 108 6.25 -3.42 21.86
CA MET A 108 6.83 -2.92 23.11
C MET A 108 5.80 -2.25 23.99
N THR A 109 4.90 -1.46 23.41
CA THR A 109 3.79 -0.85 24.15
C THR A 109 2.85 -1.92 24.71
N ALA A 110 2.51 -2.93 23.91
CA ALA A 110 1.69 -4.06 24.30
C ALA A 110 2.32 -4.87 25.46
N ILE A 111 3.62 -5.13 25.41
CA ILE A 111 4.39 -5.81 26.45
C ILE A 111 4.45 -4.98 27.73
N SER A 112 4.72 -3.68 27.59
CA SER A 112 4.75 -2.72 28.69
C SER A 112 3.40 -2.66 29.42
N ASN A 113 2.29 -2.74 28.67
CA ASN A 113 0.94 -2.72 29.22
C ASN A 113 0.50 -4.07 29.81
N ASN A 114 1.05 -5.18 29.31
CA ASN A 114 0.74 -6.52 29.83
C ASN A 114 1.99 -7.42 29.97
N PRO A 115 2.79 -7.23 31.04
CA PRO A 115 4.03 -7.96 31.25
C PRO A 115 3.87 -9.46 31.44
N LYS A 116 2.69 -9.91 31.91
CA LYS A 116 2.40 -11.31 32.24
C LYS A 116 2.53 -12.23 31.02
N ILE A 117 2.23 -11.70 29.83
CA ILE A 117 2.22 -12.45 28.58
C ILE A 117 3.36 -12.03 27.63
N LYS A 118 4.39 -11.35 28.16
CA LYS A 118 5.49 -10.78 27.37
C LYS A 118 6.17 -11.75 26.42
N GLY A 119 6.36 -13.01 26.83
CA GLY A 119 6.97 -14.04 26.00
C GLY A 119 6.12 -14.38 24.76
N ARG A 120 4.79 -14.45 24.91
CA ARG A 120 3.86 -14.68 23.79
C ARG A 120 3.84 -13.48 22.84
N LEU A 121 3.77 -12.26 23.39
CA LEU A 121 3.78 -11.04 22.58
C LEU A 121 5.09 -10.88 21.80
N MET A 122 6.23 -11.20 22.41
CA MET A 122 7.52 -11.22 21.71
C MET A 122 7.53 -12.24 20.57
N ALA A 123 7.04 -13.47 20.81
CA ALA A 123 6.98 -14.50 19.78
C ALA A 123 6.11 -14.06 18.57
N TYR A 124 4.94 -13.46 18.83
CA TYR A 124 4.08 -12.96 17.76
C TYR A 124 4.65 -11.72 17.06
N MET A 125 5.34 -10.84 17.78
CA MET A 125 6.08 -9.74 17.17
C MET A 125 7.08 -10.27 16.14
N VAL A 126 7.91 -11.26 16.50
CA VAL A 126 8.89 -11.86 15.58
C VAL A 126 8.20 -12.51 14.38
N LEU A 127 7.11 -13.26 14.62
CA LEU A 127 6.30 -13.85 13.54
C LEU A 127 5.77 -12.79 12.58
N PHE A 128 5.17 -11.72 13.10
CA PHE A 128 4.58 -10.67 12.26
C PHE A 128 5.66 -9.86 11.54
N VAL A 129 6.82 -9.64 12.13
CA VAL A 129 7.96 -9.01 11.44
C VAL A 129 8.38 -9.87 10.25
N ALA A 130 8.55 -11.17 10.43
CA ALA A 130 8.90 -12.07 9.32
C ALA A 130 7.87 -12.07 8.19
N LEU A 131 6.60 -11.83 8.51
CA LEU A 131 5.55 -11.70 7.49
C LEU A 131 5.58 -10.33 6.78
N VAL A 132 5.86 -9.24 7.50
CA VAL A 132 6.02 -7.89 6.91
C VAL A 132 7.23 -7.82 5.98
N GLU A 133 8.31 -8.50 6.35
CA GLU A 133 9.56 -8.58 5.59
C GLU A 133 9.36 -9.20 4.19
N ALA A 134 8.33 -10.02 4.00
CA ALA A 134 8.07 -10.70 2.72
C ALA A 134 7.99 -9.72 1.53
N ALA A 135 7.44 -8.52 1.74
CA ALA A 135 7.41 -7.46 0.74
C ALA A 135 8.83 -7.02 0.28
N ALA A 136 9.78 -6.87 1.21
CA ALA A 136 11.17 -6.58 0.89
C ALA A 136 11.85 -7.77 0.19
N ILE A 137 11.51 -9.00 0.58
CA ILE A 137 12.00 -10.20 -0.10
C ILE A 137 11.54 -10.25 -1.56
N TYR A 138 10.31 -9.85 -1.90
CA TYR A 138 9.91 -9.75 -3.32
C TYR A 138 10.72 -8.71 -4.09
N GLY A 139 10.97 -7.55 -3.49
CA GLY A 139 11.87 -6.54 -4.06
C GLY A 139 13.28 -7.10 -4.28
N LEU A 140 13.79 -7.87 -3.32
CA LEU A 140 15.09 -8.53 -3.39
C LEU A 140 15.13 -9.58 -4.51
N VAL A 141 14.09 -10.41 -4.62
CA VAL A 141 13.97 -11.43 -5.67
C VAL A 141 14.01 -10.78 -7.05
N ILE A 142 13.26 -9.70 -7.26
CA ILE A 142 13.27 -8.97 -8.54
C ILE A 142 14.61 -8.29 -8.79
N ALA A 143 15.23 -7.66 -7.79
CA ALA A 143 16.57 -7.10 -7.93
C ALA A 143 17.60 -8.17 -8.34
N PHE A 144 17.59 -9.33 -7.69
CA PHE A 144 18.48 -10.44 -8.04
C PHE A 144 18.17 -11.05 -9.41
N LYS A 145 16.90 -11.07 -9.80
CA LYS A 145 16.47 -11.54 -11.13
C LYS A 145 17.01 -10.63 -12.23
N ILE A 146 16.93 -9.31 -12.04
CA ILE A 146 17.49 -8.31 -12.98
C ILE A 146 19.01 -8.43 -13.03
N LEU A 147 19.68 -8.44 -11.87
CA LEU A 147 21.15 -8.49 -11.77
C LEU A 147 21.75 -9.87 -12.10
N GLY A 148 20.91 -10.87 -12.34
CA GLY A 148 21.31 -12.21 -12.76
C GLY A 148 21.05 -12.46 -14.25
N ASP A 149 20.54 -11.46 -14.98
CA ASP A 149 20.33 -11.59 -16.41
C ASP A 149 21.64 -11.54 -17.19
N SER A 150 21.68 -12.21 -18.34
CA SER A 150 22.83 -12.20 -19.25
C SER A 150 22.87 -10.97 -20.14
N ASP A 151 21.71 -10.34 -20.35
CA ASP A 151 21.58 -9.15 -21.19
C ASP A 151 20.95 -8.00 -20.39
N PHE A 152 21.74 -6.96 -20.13
CA PHE A 152 21.27 -5.78 -19.41
C PHE A 152 20.59 -4.74 -20.29
N THR A 153 20.49 -4.94 -21.60
CA THR A 153 19.95 -3.93 -22.52
C THR A 153 18.43 -3.75 -22.41
N ASN A 154 17.73 -4.66 -21.73
CA ASN A 154 16.27 -4.59 -21.63
C ASN A 154 15.80 -3.39 -20.78
N GLU A 155 15.07 -2.46 -21.40
CA GLU A 155 14.51 -1.29 -20.71
C GLU A 155 13.35 -1.65 -19.76
N ALA A 156 12.81 -2.87 -19.84
CA ALA A 156 11.72 -3.34 -19.00
C ALA A 156 12.06 -3.39 -17.50
N PHE A 157 13.35 -3.48 -17.15
CA PHE A 157 13.80 -3.59 -15.76
C PHE A 157 13.32 -2.46 -14.86
N VAL A 158 13.19 -1.23 -15.38
CA VAL A 158 12.67 -0.09 -14.60
C VAL A 158 11.20 -0.33 -14.23
N GLY A 159 10.40 -0.83 -15.17
CA GLY A 159 9.02 -1.21 -14.91
C GLY A 159 8.89 -2.30 -13.85
N MET A 160 9.80 -3.28 -13.87
CA MET A 160 9.83 -4.37 -12.88
C MET A 160 10.08 -3.82 -11.47
N GLY A 161 11.07 -2.93 -11.35
CA GLY A 161 11.40 -2.28 -10.09
C GLY A 161 10.28 -1.41 -9.54
N LEU A 162 9.63 -0.63 -10.40
CA LEU A 162 8.49 0.21 -10.01
C LEU A 162 7.28 -0.63 -9.58
N ALA A 163 6.96 -1.71 -10.30
CA ALA A 163 5.83 -2.57 -10.01
C ALA A 163 5.93 -3.20 -8.61
N VAL A 164 7.03 -3.91 -8.34
CA VAL A 164 7.23 -4.58 -7.04
C VAL A 164 7.57 -3.60 -5.93
N GLY A 165 8.35 -2.56 -6.24
CA GLY A 165 8.87 -1.61 -5.25
C GLY A 165 7.75 -0.75 -4.65
N LEU A 166 6.91 -0.12 -5.48
CA LEU A 166 5.81 0.71 -4.99
C LEU A 166 4.71 -0.12 -4.33
N ALA A 167 4.35 -1.27 -4.89
CA ALA A 167 3.36 -2.15 -4.28
C ALA A 167 3.86 -2.68 -2.92
N GLY A 168 5.10 -3.18 -2.87
CA GLY A 168 5.74 -3.66 -1.64
C GLY A 168 5.85 -2.57 -0.56
N LEU A 169 6.15 -1.33 -0.96
CA LEU A 169 6.15 -0.18 -0.05
C LEU A 169 4.81 -0.03 0.69
N GLY A 170 3.69 -0.09 -0.02
CA GLY A 170 2.36 0.08 0.57
C GLY A 170 1.92 -1.11 1.41
N VAL A 171 2.19 -2.32 0.92
CA VAL A 171 1.88 -3.56 1.63
C VAL A 171 2.60 -3.61 2.97
N ALA A 172 3.91 -3.36 3.00
CA ALA A 172 4.67 -3.41 4.24
C ALA A 172 4.22 -2.33 5.26
N ILE A 173 3.92 -1.11 4.79
CA ILE A 173 3.35 -0.06 5.65
C ILE A 173 1.97 -0.48 6.20
N GLY A 174 1.11 -1.04 5.34
CA GLY A 174 -0.21 -1.54 5.71
C GLY A 174 -0.16 -2.68 6.72
N GLN A 175 0.70 -3.66 6.51
CA GLN A 175 0.93 -4.77 7.42
C GLN A 175 1.51 -4.28 8.75
N GLY A 176 2.42 -3.31 8.74
CA GLY A 176 2.90 -2.66 9.96
C GLY A 176 1.78 -1.97 10.75
N ILE A 177 0.84 -1.31 10.08
CA ILE A 177 -0.34 -0.68 10.71
C ILE A 177 -1.24 -1.72 11.38
N LEU A 178 -1.63 -2.77 10.65
CA LEU A 178 -2.54 -3.78 11.17
C LEU A 178 -1.87 -4.63 12.25
N ALA A 179 -0.59 -5.00 12.08
CA ALA A 179 0.12 -5.83 13.04
C ALA A 179 0.41 -5.06 14.34
N ASN A 180 0.74 -3.77 14.27
CA ASN A 180 0.79 -2.90 15.46
C ASN A 180 -0.55 -2.95 16.22
N ARG A 181 -1.67 -2.81 15.51
CA ARG A 181 -3.00 -2.86 16.16
C ARG A 181 -3.31 -4.24 16.73
N SER A 182 -2.90 -5.30 16.05
CA SER A 182 -2.99 -6.68 16.54
C SER A 182 -2.30 -6.83 17.89
N MET A 183 -1.06 -6.34 18.02
CA MET A 183 -0.31 -6.38 19.28
C MET A 183 -1.06 -5.69 20.43
N GLU A 184 -1.64 -4.52 20.15
CA GLU A 184 -2.42 -3.77 21.14
C GLU A 184 -3.71 -4.49 21.57
N VAL A 185 -4.46 -5.09 20.64
CA VAL A 185 -5.69 -5.81 21.01
C VAL A 185 -5.38 -7.13 21.72
N MET A 186 -4.29 -7.81 21.37
CA MET A 186 -3.82 -9.01 22.06
C MET A 186 -3.38 -8.73 23.50
N SER A 187 -2.76 -7.57 23.76
CA SER A 187 -2.40 -7.20 25.13
C SER A 187 -3.61 -6.88 26.00
N LYS A 188 -4.72 -6.45 25.39
CA LYS A 188 -5.98 -6.14 26.08
C LYS A 188 -6.90 -7.34 26.24
N GLN A 189 -6.84 -8.33 25.36
CA GLN A 189 -7.74 -9.49 25.35
C GLN A 189 -7.01 -10.83 25.32
N GLU A 190 -6.49 -11.23 26.47
CA GLU A 190 -5.68 -12.45 26.62
C GLU A 190 -6.43 -13.73 26.21
N SER A 191 -7.73 -13.81 26.48
CA SER A 191 -8.57 -14.98 26.16
C SER A 191 -8.81 -15.18 24.67
N MET A 192 -8.58 -14.15 23.85
CA MET A 192 -8.81 -14.15 22.41
C MET A 192 -7.53 -14.10 21.59
N ILE A 193 -6.36 -14.22 22.21
CA ILE A 193 -5.07 -14.14 21.52
C ILE A 193 -4.99 -15.09 20.31
N GLY A 194 -5.40 -16.35 20.45
CA GLY A 194 -5.34 -17.31 19.33
C GLY A 194 -6.25 -16.92 18.16
N PHE A 195 -7.40 -16.31 18.47
CA PHE A 195 -8.30 -15.77 17.45
C PHE A 195 -7.67 -14.54 16.76
N PHE A 196 -7.15 -13.59 17.54
CA PHE A 196 -6.46 -12.42 16.99
C PHE A 196 -5.25 -12.80 16.14
N LEU A 197 -4.50 -13.83 16.54
CA LEU A 197 -3.36 -14.34 15.77
C LEU A 197 -3.81 -14.82 14.39
N THR A 198 -4.87 -15.64 14.36
CA THR A 198 -5.42 -16.20 13.12
C THR A 198 -5.88 -15.10 12.17
N ILE A 199 -6.65 -14.13 12.68
CA ILE A 199 -7.16 -13.05 11.82
C ILE A 199 -6.09 -12.04 11.42
N THR A 200 -5.02 -11.88 12.21
CA THR A 200 -3.88 -11.04 11.82
C THR A 200 -3.08 -11.70 10.71
N ILE A 201 -2.85 -13.02 10.77
CA ILE A 201 -2.22 -13.75 9.67
C ILE A 201 -3.08 -13.67 8.40
N LEU A 202 -4.40 -13.87 8.53
CA LEU A 202 -5.33 -13.69 7.42
C LEU A 202 -5.27 -12.25 6.87
N GLY A 203 -5.28 -11.25 7.75
CA GLY A 203 -5.22 -9.85 7.36
C GLY A 203 -3.92 -9.51 6.63
N ILE A 204 -2.77 -9.98 7.13
CA ILE A 204 -1.48 -9.83 6.45
C ILE A 204 -1.53 -10.46 5.05
N ALA A 205 -2.06 -11.68 4.93
CA ALA A 205 -2.15 -12.39 3.65
C ALA A 205 -3.08 -11.67 2.66
N LEU A 206 -4.14 -11.03 3.15
CA LEU A 206 -5.02 -10.18 2.33
C LEU A 206 -4.26 -8.94 1.84
N VAL A 207 -3.58 -8.22 2.72
CA VAL A 207 -2.78 -7.04 2.33
C VAL A 207 -1.64 -7.41 1.37
N GLU A 208 -1.09 -8.61 1.49
CA GLU A 208 0.04 -9.11 0.69
C GLU A 208 -0.29 -9.24 -0.80
N SER A 209 -1.55 -9.48 -1.17
CA SER A 209 -1.95 -9.72 -2.56
C SER A 209 -1.53 -8.59 -3.51
N ALA A 210 -1.58 -7.33 -3.06
CA ALA A 210 -1.16 -6.18 -3.86
C ALA A 210 0.34 -6.25 -4.23
N ALA A 211 1.21 -6.69 -3.32
CA ALA A 211 2.62 -6.89 -3.60
C ALA A 211 2.84 -8.09 -4.53
N ILE A 212 2.03 -9.15 -4.38
CA ILE A 212 2.04 -10.29 -5.30
C ILE A 212 1.63 -9.86 -6.71
N TYR A 213 0.65 -8.98 -6.89
CA TYR A 213 0.32 -8.47 -8.22
C TYR A 213 1.47 -7.66 -8.83
N GLY A 214 2.16 -6.83 -8.03
CA GLY A 214 3.36 -6.14 -8.46
C GLY A 214 4.47 -7.11 -8.89
N LEU A 215 4.65 -8.21 -8.16
CA LEU A 215 5.58 -9.28 -8.50
C LEU A 215 5.18 -10.01 -9.79
N VAL A 216 3.89 -10.31 -9.97
CA VAL A 216 3.34 -10.95 -11.17
C VAL A 216 3.58 -10.05 -12.39
N VAL A 217 3.33 -8.75 -12.28
CA VAL A 217 3.62 -7.80 -13.36
C VAL A 217 5.11 -7.74 -13.67
N ALA A 218 5.97 -7.71 -12.65
CA ALA A 218 7.41 -7.71 -12.86
C ALA A 218 7.88 -8.96 -13.63
N PHE A 219 7.30 -10.14 -13.35
CA PHE A 219 7.59 -11.35 -14.13
C PHE A 219 6.92 -11.36 -15.52
N ASP A 220 5.74 -10.77 -15.67
CA ASP A 220 5.06 -10.68 -16.97
C ASP A 220 5.86 -9.83 -17.97
N ILE A 221 6.44 -8.72 -17.52
CA ILE A 221 7.25 -7.85 -18.37
C ILE A 221 8.69 -8.33 -18.54
N PHE A 222 9.14 -9.28 -17.70
CA PHE A 222 10.48 -9.85 -17.81
C PHE A 222 10.64 -10.61 -19.13
N GLY A 223 11.64 -10.25 -19.92
CA GLY A 223 11.91 -10.86 -21.23
C GLY A 223 11.02 -10.37 -22.37
N LYS A 224 10.07 -9.46 -22.13
CA LYS A 224 9.36 -8.75 -23.21
C LYS A 224 10.22 -7.58 -23.69
N GLU A 225 10.21 -7.33 -25.00
CA GLU A 225 10.84 -6.17 -25.62
C GLU A 225 9.92 -4.95 -25.49
N LEU A 226 9.90 -4.35 -24.30
CA LEU A 226 9.16 -3.12 -24.03
C LEU A 226 10.10 -1.92 -24.04
N SER A 227 9.61 -0.78 -24.52
CA SER A 227 10.30 0.50 -24.30
C SER A 227 10.30 0.87 -22.82
N LEU A 228 11.27 1.69 -22.41
CA LEU A 228 11.37 2.24 -21.05
C LEU A 228 10.05 2.88 -20.60
N MET A 229 9.39 3.63 -21.48
CA MET A 229 8.13 4.32 -21.20
C MET A 229 6.96 3.33 -21.04
N ALA A 230 6.89 2.28 -21.86
CA ALA A 230 5.88 1.24 -21.71
C ALA A 230 6.05 0.47 -20.40
N ALA A 231 7.27 0.06 -20.09
CA ALA A 231 7.59 -0.61 -18.85
C ALA A 231 7.30 0.26 -17.63
N THR A 232 7.68 1.54 -17.67
CA THR A 232 7.40 2.51 -16.61
C THR A 232 5.89 2.74 -16.44
N GLY A 233 5.12 2.85 -17.53
CA GLY A 233 3.66 2.94 -17.49
C GLY A 233 3.02 1.72 -16.83
N SER A 234 3.46 0.52 -17.21
CA SER A 234 3.02 -0.74 -16.59
C SER A 234 3.35 -0.78 -15.09
N GLY A 235 4.58 -0.40 -14.72
CA GLY A 235 5.04 -0.36 -13.33
C GLY A 235 4.29 0.65 -12.48
N PHE A 236 4.03 1.87 -12.98
CA PHE A 236 3.23 2.86 -12.26
C PHE A 236 1.77 2.43 -12.07
N SER A 237 1.19 1.76 -13.06
CA SER A 237 -0.20 1.29 -13.03
C SER A 237 -0.46 0.40 -11.82
N ILE A 238 0.28 -0.71 -11.70
CA ILE A 238 0.13 -1.62 -10.57
C ILE A 238 0.82 -1.11 -9.30
N GLY A 239 1.97 -0.46 -9.44
CA GLY A 239 2.79 -0.04 -8.30
C GLY A 239 2.07 0.98 -7.43
N LEU A 240 1.50 2.04 -8.02
CA LEU A 240 0.80 3.08 -7.27
C LEU A 240 -0.57 2.61 -6.77
N ALA A 241 -1.31 1.83 -7.58
CA ALA A 241 -2.58 1.26 -7.13
C ALA A 241 -2.38 0.26 -5.98
N GLY A 242 -1.39 -0.61 -6.09
CA GLY A 242 -1.00 -1.56 -5.04
C GLY A 242 -0.46 -0.88 -3.77
N LEU A 243 0.27 0.23 -3.92
CA LEU A 243 0.67 1.09 -2.79
C LEU A 243 -0.55 1.54 -1.99
N GLY A 244 -1.59 2.00 -2.68
CA GLY A 244 -2.84 2.43 -2.05
C GLY A 244 -3.62 1.29 -1.41
N ALA A 245 -3.79 0.17 -2.14
CA ALA A 245 -4.49 -1.01 -1.64
C ALA A 245 -3.83 -1.53 -0.36
N GLY A 246 -2.51 -1.71 -0.37
CA GLY A 246 -1.77 -2.19 0.79
C GLY A 246 -1.98 -1.33 2.04
N ILE A 247 -1.86 0.00 1.91
CA ILE A 247 -2.08 0.94 3.02
C ILE A 247 -3.56 0.95 3.46
N GLY A 248 -4.49 1.03 2.50
CA GLY A 248 -5.92 1.11 2.74
C GLY A 248 -6.46 -0.10 3.48
N GLU A 249 -6.09 -1.30 3.04
CA GLU A 249 -6.47 -2.56 3.67
C GLU A 249 -5.85 -2.71 5.06
N GLY A 250 -4.58 -2.33 5.24
CA GLY A 250 -3.95 -2.31 6.56
C GLY A 250 -4.70 -1.44 7.57
N ILE A 251 -5.16 -0.25 7.16
CA ILE A 251 -5.97 0.66 7.99
C ILE A 251 -7.33 0.03 8.31
N LEU A 252 -8.01 -0.53 7.31
CA LEU A 252 -9.30 -1.17 7.42
C LEU A 252 -9.27 -2.35 8.40
N ILE A 253 -8.30 -3.25 8.24
CA ILE A 253 -8.14 -4.44 9.09
C ILE A 253 -7.81 -4.02 10.52
N ALA A 254 -6.95 -3.01 10.73
CA ALA A 254 -6.72 -2.44 12.06
C ALA A 254 -8.02 -1.94 12.72
N GLY A 255 -8.91 -1.32 11.95
CA GLY A 255 -10.26 -0.95 12.39
C GLY A 255 -11.09 -2.17 12.82
N ALA A 256 -11.09 -3.22 12.00
CA ALA A 256 -11.78 -4.48 12.27
C ALA A 256 -11.29 -5.14 13.56
N LEU A 257 -9.97 -5.24 13.75
CA LEU A 257 -9.35 -5.77 14.98
C LEU A 257 -9.83 -5.02 16.22
N THR A 258 -9.85 -3.69 16.13
CA THR A 258 -10.33 -2.81 17.21
C THR A 258 -11.82 -3.03 17.49
N ALA A 259 -12.63 -3.14 16.44
CA ALA A 259 -14.07 -3.39 16.56
C ALA A 259 -14.37 -4.74 17.23
N ILE A 260 -13.66 -5.80 16.82
CA ILE A 260 -13.81 -7.15 17.37
C ILE A 260 -13.35 -7.18 18.83
N SER A 261 -12.23 -6.54 19.14
CA SER A 261 -11.75 -6.40 20.51
C SER A 261 -12.79 -5.71 21.39
N ARG A 262 -13.45 -4.65 20.91
CA ARG A 262 -14.51 -3.99 21.69
C ARG A 262 -15.77 -4.83 21.86
N ASN A 263 -16.14 -5.62 20.86
CA ASN A 263 -17.35 -6.43 20.93
C ASN A 263 -17.17 -7.87 20.39
N PRO A 264 -16.60 -8.76 21.22
CA PRO A 264 -16.36 -10.15 20.85
C PRO A 264 -17.61 -10.95 20.47
N LYS A 265 -18.79 -10.56 20.98
CA LYS A 265 -20.05 -11.28 20.76
C LYS A 265 -20.47 -11.30 19.29
N ILE A 266 -20.11 -10.27 18.54
CA ILE A 266 -20.46 -10.12 17.12
C ILE A 266 -19.25 -10.33 16.19
N LYS A 267 -18.15 -10.92 16.68
CA LYS A 267 -16.89 -11.09 15.92
C LYS A 267 -17.07 -11.73 14.55
N GLY A 268 -17.98 -12.71 14.41
CA GLY A 268 -18.22 -13.37 13.12
C GLY A 268 -18.82 -12.43 12.07
N LYS A 269 -19.71 -11.51 12.48
CA LYS A 269 -20.25 -10.48 11.59
C LYS A 269 -19.19 -9.46 11.18
N LEU A 270 -18.41 -8.97 12.15
CA LEU A 270 -17.33 -8.02 11.90
C LEU A 270 -16.24 -8.60 10.99
N LEU A 271 -15.91 -9.89 11.15
CA LEU A 271 -14.99 -10.59 10.25
C LEU A 271 -15.54 -10.67 8.82
N THR A 272 -16.83 -10.98 8.68
CA THR A 272 -17.48 -11.02 7.35
C THR A 272 -17.43 -9.65 6.68
N PHE A 273 -17.71 -8.58 7.42
CA PHE A 273 -17.63 -7.22 6.88
C PHE A 273 -16.22 -6.77 6.58
N MET A 274 -15.24 -7.16 7.41
CA MET A 274 -13.82 -6.92 7.13
C MET A 274 -13.44 -7.51 5.77
N VAL A 275 -13.72 -8.80 5.53
CA VAL A 275 -13.39 -9.47 4.25
C VAL A 275 -14.12 -8.81 3.08
N LEU A 276 -15.39 -8.43 3.25
CA LEU A 276 -16.14 -7.69 2.24
C LEU A 276 -15.45 -6.37 1.87
N PHE A 277 -15.10 -5.55 2.85
CA PHE A 277 -14.48 -4.25 2.57
C PHE A 277 -13.07 -4.38 2.03
N VAL A 278 -12.29 -5.38 2.47
CA VAL A 278 -10.99 -5.70 1.86
C VAL A 278 -11.17 -5.97 0.38
N ALA A 279 -12.10 -6.85 0.01
CA ALA A 279 -12.37 -7.16 -1.40
C ALA A 279 -12.75 -5.91 -2.22
N LEU A 280 -13.43 -4.93 -1.63
CA LEU A 280 -13.77 -3.68 -2.31
C LEU A 280 -12.57 -2.74 -2.46
N VAL A 281 -11.67 -2.67 -1.48
CA VAL A 281 -10.42 -1.90 -1.58
C VAL A 281 -9.48 -2.51 -2.62
N GLU A 282 -9.38 -3.83 -2.62
CA GLU A 282 -8.51 -4.62 -3.50
C GLU A 282 -8.78 -4.39 -5.00
N VAL A 283 -10.04 -4.12 -5.35
CA VAL A 283 -10.46 -3.87 -6.74
C VAL A 283 -9.64 -2.74 -7.39
N THR A 284 -9.17 -1.76 -6.60
CA THR A 284 -8.29 -0.69 -7.10
C THR A 284 -6.95 -1.23 -7.64
N ALA A 285 -6.33 -2.18 -6.96
CA ALA A 285 -5.11 -2.85 -7.41
C ALA A 285 -5.38 -3.73 -8.63
N ILE A 286 -6.56 -4.38 -8.70
CA ILE A 286 -6.99 -5.15 -9.87
C ILE A 286 -7.13 -4.25 -11.11
N TYR A 287 -7.65 -3.03 -10.99
CA TYR A 287 -7.69 -2.09 -12.11
C TYR A 287 -6.27 -1.71 -12.59
N GLY A 288 -5.35 -1.48 -11.66
CA GLY A 288 -3.93 -1.26 -11.96
C GLY A 288 -3.28 -2.46 -12.66
N LEU A 289 -3.60 -3.68 -12.24
CA LEU A 289 -3.14 -4.94 -12.84
C LEU A 289 -3.66 -5.09 -14.28
N ILE A 290 -4.95 -4.84 -14.50
CA ILE A 290 -5.59 -4.92 -15.83
C ILE A 290 -4.89 -3.98 -16.82
N ILE A 291 -4.67 -2.72 -16.43
CA ILE A 291 -4.01 -1.75 -17.29
C ILE A 291 -2.54 -2.09 -17.51
N SER A 292 -1.84 -2.60 -16.50
CA SER A 292 -0.47 -3.07 -16.63
C SER A 292 -0.34 -4.19 -17.66
N PHE A 293 -1.20 -5.22 -17.59
CA PHE A 293 -1.23 -6.28 -18.61
C PHE A 293 -1.65 -5.78 -19.98
N LYS A 294 -2.54 -4.80 -20.05
CA LYS A 294 -2.94 -4.20 -21.32
C LYS A 294 -1.77 -3.47 -21.99
N ILE A 295 -0.99 -2.71 -21.22
CA ILE A 295 0.22 -2.03 -21.70
C ILE A 295 1.27 -3.06 -22.16
N SER A 296 1.50 -4.12 -21.39
CA SER A 296 2.54 -5.11 -21.72
C SER A 296 2.18 -6.02 -22.89
N SER A 297 0.88 -6.28 -23.12
CA SER A 297 0.42 -7.20 -24.18
C SER A 297 0.21 -6.50 -25.52
N ASP A 298 -0.31 -5.26 -25.50
CA ASP A 298 -0.61 -4.50 -26.71
C ASP A 298 0.50 -3.51 -27.08
N PHE A 299 1.74 -3.83 -26.68
CA PHE A 299 2.87 -2.97 -26.94
C PHE A 299 3.07 -2.77 -28.45
N ASN A 300 3.08 -1.50 -28.86
CA ASN A 300 3.33 -1.04 -30.21
C ASN A 300 4.50 -0.05 -30.20
N ALA A 301 5.59 -0.40 -30.89
CA ALA A 301 6.78 0.44 -31.02
C ALA A 301 6.59 1.63 -31.98
N SER A 302 5.57 1.61 -32.84
CA SER A 302 5.32 2.63 -33.87
C SER A 302 4.56 3.85 -33.35
N ILE A 303 3.99 3.78 -32.14
CA ILE A 303 3.29 4.92 -31.52
C ILE A 303 4.22 5.72 -30.60
N ASP A 304 3.77 6.90 -30.19
CA ASP A 304 4.46 7.67 -29.15
C ASP A 304 4.42 6.89 -27.82
N GLN A 305 5.60 6.53 -27.33
CA GLN A 305 5.75 5.63 -26.17
C GLN A 305 5.29 6.28 -24.85
N LEU A 306 5.23 7.61 -24.76
CA LEU A 306 4.73 8.31 -23.58
C LEU A 306 3.22 8.08 -23.35
N VAL A 307 2.50 7.57 -24.36
CA VAL A 307 1.10 7.12 -24.22
C VAL A 307 0.95 6.18 -23.02
N TYR A 308 1.84 5.19 -22.89
CA TYR A 308 1.78 4.20 -21.83
C TYR A 308 2.03 4.78 -20.44
N VAL A 309 2.91 5.78 -20.32
CA VAL A 309 3.16 6.48 -19.05
C VAL A 309 1.92 7.25 -18.62
N GLY A 310 1.27 7.96 -19.56
CA GLY A 310 -0.01 8.64 -19.30
C GLY A 310 -1.10 7.67 -18.84
N THR A 311 -1.24 6.54 -19.53
CA THR A 311 -2.17 5.47 -19.13
C THR A 311 -1.90 4.95 -17.73
N GLY A 312 -0.63 4.63 -17.40
CA GLY A 312 -0.24 4.10 -16.10
C GLY A 312 -0.47 5.09 -14.95
N LEU A 313 -0.13 6.36 -15.17
CA LEU A 313 -0.34 7.43 -14.18
C LEU A 313 -1.82 7.71 -13.93
N ALA A 314 -2.67 7.60 -14.96
CA ALA A 314 -4.11 7.78 -14.82
C ALA A 314 -4.68 6.85 -13.75
N ILE A 315 -4.49 5.54 -13.93
CA ILE A 315 -5.05 4.54 -13.04
C ILE A 315 -4.28 4.43 -11.73
N GLY A 316 -2.95 4.52 -11.77
CA GLY A 316 -2.10 4.36 -10.59
C GLY A 316 -2.34 5.42 -9.54
N LEU A 317 -2.37 6.70 -9.92
CA LEU A 317 -2.61 7.80 -8.98
C LEU A 317 -4.04 7.80 -8.44
N ALA A 318 -5.04 7.55 -9.29
CA ALA A 318 -6.43 7.48 -8.84
C ALA A 318 -6.64 6.29 -7.89
N GLY A 319 -6.12 5.11 -8.24
CA GLY A 319 -6.17 3.91 -7.41
C GLY A 319 -5.53 4.11 -6.03
N LEU A 320 -4.38 4.80 -5.98
CA LEU A 320 -3.71 5.16 -4.73
C LEU A 320 -4.64 5.90 -3.75
N GLY A 321 -5.29 6.96 -4.23
CA GLY A 321 -6.14 7.79 -3.37
C GLY A 321 -7.46 7.12 -2.99
N VAL A 322 -8.11 6.45 -3.94
CA VAL A 322 -9.36 5.71 -3.72
C VAL A 322 -9.18 4.61 -2.68
N ALA A 323 -8.12 3.81 -2.80
CA ALA A 323 -7.87 2.72 -1.86
C ALA A 323 -7.63 3.22 -0.43
N ILE A 324 -6.85 4.29 -0.25
CA ILE A 324 -6.63 4.91 1.06
C ILE A 324 -7.93 5.52 1.62
N GLY A 325 -8.74 6.14 0.76
CA GLY A 325 -10.06 6.68 1.13
C GLY A 325 -11.03 5.60 1.62
N GLN A 326 -11.16 4.52 0.85
CA GLN A 326 -11.98 3.36 1.19
C GLN A 326 -11.48 2.65 2.45
N GLY A 327 -10.18 2.51 2.63
CA GLY A 327 -9.60 1.97 3.87
C GLY A 327 -9.97 2.81 5.10
N ASN A 328 -9.87 4.13 4.99
CA ASN A 328 -10.18 5.07 6.08
C ASN A 328 -11.66 5.10 6.47
N LEU A 329 -12.57 5.04 5.50
CA LEU A 329 -14.01 5.03 5.76
C LEU A 329 -14.44 3.66 6.33
N ALA A 330 -13.91 2.56 5.78
CA ALA A 330 -14.23 1.20 6.24
C ALA A 330 -13.73 0.95 7.66
N GLU A 331 -12.52 1.43 8.00
CA GLU A 331 -12.00 1.45 9.38
C GLU A 331 -13.02 2.07 10.35
N LYS A 332 -13.57 3.23 9.98
CA LYS A 332 -14.52 3.93 10.84
C LYS A 332 -15.87 3.23 10.90
N GLY A 333 -16.37 2.76 9.75
CA GLY A 333 -17.61 1.99 9.66
C GLY A 333 -17.57 0.78 10.58
N LEU A 334 -16.53 -0.03 10.49
CA LEU A 334 -16.34 -1.22 11.34
C LEU A 334 -16.18 -0.84 12.82
N GLU A 335 -15.42 0.21 13.13
CA GLU A 335 -15.27 0.68 14.52
C GLU A 335 -16.63 1.04 15.14
N VAL A 336 -17.47 1.76 14.40
CA VAL A 336 -18.82 2.14 14.84
C VAL A 336 -19.73 0.92 14.97
N MET A 337 -19.69 -0.02 14.02
CA MET A 337 -20.44 -1.27 14.12
C MET A 337 -20.07 -2.07 15.37
N GLY A 338 -18.79 -2.09 15.75
CA GLY A 338 -18.32 -2.71 16.99
C GLY A 338 -18.82 -2.00 18.24
N LYS A 339 -18.86 -0.66 18.22
CA LYS A 339 -19.35 0.18 19.33
C LYS A 339 -20.86 0.10 19.52
N ASN A 340 -21.63 0.15 18.43
CA ASN A 340 -23.07 0.27 18.43
C ASN A 340 -23.75 -0.82 17.56
N PRO A 341 -23.95 -2.03 18.09
CA PRO A 341 -24.56 -3.13 17.35
C PRO A 341 -26.01 -2.88 16.89
N SER A 342 -26.73 -1.95 17.53
CA SER A 342 -28.12 -1.62 17.20
C SER A 342 -28.29 -1.00 15.81
N ILE A 343 -27.26 -0.30 15.32
CA ILE A 343 -27.29 0.37 14.01
C ILE A 343 -26.44 -0.35 12.96
N ILE A 344 -25.99 -1.57 13.23
CA ILE A 344 -25.03 -2.30 12.38
C ILE A 344 -25.51 -2.45 10.93
N GLY A 345 -26.79 -2.79 10.72
CA GLY A 345 -27.37 -2.96 9.39
C GLY A 345 -27.38 -1.65 8.60
N PHE A 346 -27.79 -0.56 9.25
CA PHE A 346 -27.76 0.77 8.63
C PHE A 346 -26.32 1.22 8.35
N MET A 347 -25.40 1.00 9.30
CA MET A 347 -24.01 1.37 9.15
C MET A 347 -23.32 0.61 8.01
N LEU A 348 -23.68 -0.66 7.82
CA LEU A 348 -23.22 -1.46 6.69
C LEU A 348 -23.68 -0.84 5.37
N THR A 349 -24.97 -0.50 5.26
CA THR A 349 -25.50 0.18 4.07
C THR A 349 -24.78 1.49 3.77
N VAL A 350 -24.59 2.34 4.78
CA VAL A 350 -23.89 3.63 4.62
C VAL A 350 -22.43 3.42 4.21
N SER A 351 -21.75 2.43 4.79
CA SER A 351 -20.34 2.14 4.47
C SER A 351 -20.20 1.60 3.05
N ILE A 352 -21.07 0.67 2.61
CA ILE A 352 -21.06 0.15 1.23
C ILE A 352 -21.36 1.27 0.23
N LEU A 353 -22.38 2.09 0.51
CA LEU A 353 -22.69 3.26 -0.32
C LEU A 353 -21.48 4.19 -0.40
N GLY A 354 -20.83 4.46 0.73
CA GLY A 354 -19.63 5.28 0.79
C GLY A 354 -18.49 4.73 -0.06
N VAL A 355 -18.20 3.43 0.04
CA VAL A 355 -17.18 2.76 -0.78
C VAL A 355 -17.49 2.88 -2.27
N ALA A 356 -18.74 2.66 -2.67
CA ALA A 356 -19.17 2.75 -4.06
C ALA A 356 -19.04 4.18 -4.62
N LEU A 357 -19.31 5.20 -3.79
CA LEU A 357 -19.09 6.59 -4.18
C LEU A 357 -17.59 6.87 -4.34
N VAL A 358 -16.76 6.50 -3.37
CA VAL A 358 -15.30 6.70 -3.47
C VAL A 358 -14.69 5.98 -4.67
N GLU A 359 -15.29 4.86 -5.10
CA GLU A 359 -14.82 4.07 -6.24
C GLU A 359 -15.04 4.74 -7.60
N SER A 360 -16.01 5.66 -7.77
CA SER A 360 -16.26 6.26 -9.09
C SER A 360 -15.05 7.01 -9.64
N ALA A 361 -14.25 7.64 -8.77
CA ALA A 361 -13.03 8.33 -9.15
C ALA A 361 -12.00 7.44 -9.87
N VAL A 362 -11.79 6.20 -9.41
CA VAL A 362 -10.87 5.25 -10.07
C VAL A 362 -11.49 4.63 -11.32
N ILE A 363 -12.82 4.46 -11.35
CA ILE A 363 -13.54 4.00 -12.55
C ILE A 363 -13.39 5.03 -13.68
N TYR A 364 -13.50 6.33 -13.39
CA TYR A 364 -13.24 7.38 -14.39
C TYR A 364 -11.81 7.32 -14.92
N ALA A 365 -10.83 7.10 -14.04
CA ALA A 365 -9.44 6.91 -14.44
C ALA A 365 -9.24 5.67 -15.32
N LEU A 366 -9.94 4.57 -15.03
CA LEU A 366 -9.93 3.36 -15.84
C LEU A 366 -10.49 3.63 -17.24
N VAL A 367 -11.61 4.35 -17.35
CA VAL A 367 -12.19 4.75 -18.63
C VAL A 367 -11.22 5.63 -19.42
N VAL A 368 -10.58 6.62 -18.77
CA VAL A 368 -9.56 7.46 -19.40
C VAL A 368 -8.37 6.62 -19.88
N ALA A 369 -7.88 5.68 -19.05
CA ALA A 369 -6.77 4.81 -19.41
C ALA A 369 -7.07 3.99 -20.68
N PHE A 370 -8.25 3.39 -20.77
CA PHE A 370 -8.69 2.69 -21.99
C PHE A 370 -8.85 3.62 -23.18
N LYS A 371 -9.38 4.84 -22.98
CA LYS A 371 -9.54 5.83 -24.05
C LYS A 371 -8.17 6.31 -24.59
N ILE A 372 -7.19 6.52 -23.72
CA ILE A 372 -5.79 6.84 -24.11
C ILE A 372 -5.23 5.70 -24.98
N LEU A 373 -5.34 4.46 -24.53
CA LEU A 373 -4.84 3.30 -25.29
C LEU A 373 -5.56 3.13 -26.64
N GLY A 374 -6.88 3.37 -26.69
CA GLY A 374 -7.67 3.30 -27.91
C GLY A 374 -7.38 4.42 -28.92
N ALA A 375 -6.91 5.59 -28.46
CA ALA A 375 -6.53 6.72 -29.30
C ALA A 375 -5.02 6.79 -29.59
N SER A 376 -4.27 5.74 -29.21
CA SER A 376 -2.81 5.72 -29.19
C SER A 376 -2.13 6.01 -30.54
N SER A 377 -2.78 5.72 -31.67
CA SER A 377 -2.24 6.00 -33.00
C SER A 377 -2.30 7.48 -33.41
N THR A 378 -3.21 8.25 -32.82
CA THR A 378 -3.45 9.66 -33.18
C THR A 378 -3.07 10.63 -32.07
N LEU A 379 -3.03 10.15 -30.83
CA LEU A 379 -2.78 10.96 -29.65
C LEU A 379 -1.29 11.13 -29.43
N SER A 380 -0.83 12.38 -29.27
CA SER A 380 0.53 12.67 -28.82
C SER A 380 0.78 12.06 -27.43
N GLY A 381 2.00 11.59 -27.19
CA GLY A 381 2.39 11.06 -25.89
C GLY A 381 2.37 12.10 -24.78
N LEU A 382 2.76 13.35 -25.05
CA LEU A 382 2.61 14.44 -24.07
C LEU A 382 1.14 14.72 -23.75
N ALA A 383 0.26 14.67 -24.75
CA ALA A 383 -1.18 14.79 -24.55
C ALA A 383 -1.71 13.63 -23.67
N SER A 384 -1.23 12.40 -23.90
CA SER A 384 -1.58 11.25 -23.07
C SER A 384 -1.14 11.41 -21.61
N VAL A 385 0.08 11.90 -21.38
CA VAL A 385 0.56 12.21 -20.02
C VAL A 385 -0.29 13.31 -19.38
N GLY A 386 -0.61 14.37 -20.13
CA GLY A 386 -1.50 15.44 -19.66
C GLY A 386 -2.88 14.93 -19.25
N ALA A 387 -3.49 14.07 -20.08
CA ALA A 387 -4.77 13.44 -19.79
C ALA A 387 -4.69 12.51 -18.56
N GLY A 388 -3.64 11.71 -18.48
CA GLY A 388 -3.42 10.78 -17.36
C GLY A 388 -3.20 11.49 -16.03
N LEU A 389 -2.37 12.55 -16.01
CA LEU A 389 -2.16 13.36 -14.82
C LEU A 389 -3.43 14.10 -14.38
N ALA A 390 -4.22 14.61 -15.34
CA ALA A 390 -5.45 15.33 -15.04
C ALA A 390 -6.45 14.45 -14.28
N ILE A 391 -6.74 13.23 -14.75
CA ILE A 391 -7.64 12.32 -14.04
C ILE A 391 -6.97 11.66 -12.84
N GLY A 392 -5.67 11.34 -12.92
CA GLY A 392 -4.95 10.64 -11.87
C GLY A 392 -4.89 11.43 -10.56
N PHE A 393 -4.47 12.70 -10.62
CA PHE A 393 -4.44 13.55 -9.43
C PHE A 393 -5.83 13.95 -8.95
N ALA A 394 -6.76 14.21 -9.87
CA ALA A 394 -8.13 14.53 -9.51
C ALA A 394 -8.80 13.35 -8.78
N GLY A 395 -8.60 12.13 -9.28
CA GLY A 395 -9.07 10.89 -8.66
C GLY A 395 -8.39 10.60 -7.32
N LEU A 396 -7.08 10.86 -7.21
CA LEU A 396 -6.35 10.74 -5.95
C LEU A 396 -6.99 11.62 -4.87
N GLY A 397 -7.19 12.90 -5.19
CA GLY A 397 -7.76 13.88 -4.27
C GLY A 397 -9.21 13.58 -3.90
N ALA A 398 -10.05 13.26 -4.89
CA ALA A 398 -11.44 12.89 -4.67
C ALA A 398 -11.55 11.65 -3.79
N GLY A 399 -10.80 10.58 -4.10
CA GLY A 399 -10.83 9.33 -3.35
C GLY A 399 -10.48 9.51 -1.88
N VAL A 400 -9.39 10.23 -1.57
CA VAL A 400 -9.01 10.52 -0.18
C VAL A 400 -10.02 11.44 0.50
N GLY A 401 -10.45 12.51 -0.19
CA GLY A 401 -11.36 13.51 0.35
C GLY A 401 -12.73 12.94 0.72
N GLU A 402 -13.31 12.13 -0.16
CA GLU A 402 -14.60 11.46 0.08
C GLU A 402 -14.50 10.44 1.20
N GLY A 403 -13.40 9.66 1.25
CA GLY A 403 -13.15 8.74 2.37
C GLY A 403 -13.13 9.46 3.72
N LEU A 404 -12.51 10.65 3.81
CA LEU A 404 -12.49 11.48 5.02
C LEU A 404 -13.87 12.05 5.37
N LEU A 405 -14.61 12.51 4.37
CA LEU A 405 -15.97 13.03 4.52
C LEU A 405 -16.92 11.95 5.05
N ILE A 406 -16.92 10.78 4.44
CA ILE A 406 -17.77 9.64 4.84
C ILE A 406 -17.36 9.16 6.24
N LYS A 407 -16.07 9.11 6.55
CA LYS A 407 -15.57 8.87 7.91
C LYS A 407 -16.14 9.87 8.93
N GLY A 408 -16.27 11.14 8.55
CA GLY A 408 -16.94 12.17 9.34
C GLY A 408 -18.44 11.91 9.52
N ALA A 409 -19.14 11.57 8.43
CA ALA A 409 -20.56 11.24 8.45
C ALA A 409 -20.86 10.02 9.35
N VAL A 410 -20.06 8.95 9.25
CA VAL A 410 -20.16 7.77 10.11
C VAL A 410 -20.01 8.11 11.58
N LYS A 411 -19.06 9.00 11.94
CA LYS A 411 -18.92 9.50 13.31
C LYS A 411 -20.14 10.31 13.75
N GLY A 412 -20.67 11.16 12.88
CA GLY A 412 -21.86 11.97 13.14
C GLY A 412 -23.09 11.10 13.43
N ILE A 413 -23.37 10.12 12.56
CA ILE A 413 -24.46 9.15 12.73
C ILE A 413 -24.30 8.37 14.04
N ASN A 414 -23.07 8.03 14.41
CA ASN A 414 -22.80 7.34 15.67
C ASN A 414 -23.06 8.22 16.91
N ALA A 415 -22.76 9.52 16.81
CA ALA A 415 -22.94 10.47 17.91
C ALA A 415 -24.42 10.82 18.12
N ASP A 416 -25.20 10.90 17.04
CA ASP A 416 -26.63 11.14 17.07
C ASP A 416 -27.36 10.26 16.03
N PRO A 417 -27.81 9.06 16.42
CA PRO A 417 -28.54 8.16 15.53
C PRO A 417 -29.91 8.67 15.08
N GLU A 418 -30.51 9.65 15.76
CA GLU A 418 -31.82 10.21 15.40
C GLU A 418 -31.71 11.12 14.17
N SER A 419 -30.59 11.83 14.02
CA SER A 419 -30.32 12.67 12.85
C SER A 419 -29.71 11.93 11.65
N LYS A 420 -29.60 10.60 11.70
CA LYS A 420 -28.94 9.78 10.65
C LYS A 420 -29.38 10.07 9.22
N GLY A 421 -30.67 10.36 9.00
CA GLY A 421 -31.20 10.69 7.68
C GLY A 421 -30.68 12.04 7.15
N LYS A 422 -30.58 13.04 8.04
CA LYS A 422 -30.01 14.35 7.71
C LYS A 422 -28.51 14.24 7.45
N THR A 423 -27.78 13.51 8.31
CA THR A 423 -26.34 13.30 8.12
C THR A 423 -26.06 12.56 6.81
N LEU A 424 -26.87 11.56 6.45
CA LEU A 424 -26.75 10.84 5.18
C LEU A 424 -27.01 11.77 3.98
N ALA A 425 -28.03 12.63 4.06
CA ALA A 425 -28.31 13.59 3.00
C ALA A 425 -27.15 14.57 2.80
N PHE A 426 -26.58 15.10 3.89
CA PHE A 426 -25.38 15.94 3.82
C PHE A 426 -24.17 15.18 3.30
N MET A 427 -23.97 13.93 3.72
CA MET A 427 -22.88 13.09 3.23
C MET A 427 -22.95 12.98 1.71
N VAL A 428 -24.10 12.58 1.15
CA VAL A 428 -24.27 12.44 -0.31
C VAL A 428 -24.08 13.77 -1.03
N LEU A 429 -24.63 14.86 -0.50
CA LEU A 429 -24.45 16.20 -1.07
C LEU A 429 -22.98 16.60 -1.14
N PHE A 430 -22.25 16.48 -0.03
CA PHE A 430 -20.85 16.88 0.02
C PHE A 430 -19.95 15.92 -0.78
N VAL A 431 -20.26 14.63 -0.82
CA VAL A 431 -19.54 13.69 -1.69
C VAL A 431 -19.70 14.11 -3.14
N ALA A 432 -20.92 14.44 -3.58
CA ALA A 432 -21.14 14.97 -4.93
C ALA A 432 -20.35 16.26 -5.21
N LEU A 433 -20.15 17.12 -4.20
CA LEU A 433 -19.33 18.33 -4.35
C LEU A 433 -17.83 18.04 -4.43
N VAL A 434 -17.34 17.01 -3.74
CA VAL A 434 -15.93 16.57 -3.83
C VAL A 434 -15.69 15.87 -5.17
N GLU A 435 -16.62 15.02 -5.60
CA GLU A 435 -16.57 14.27 -6.87
C GLU A 435 -16.40 15.19 -8.09
N VAL A 436 -16.93 16.42 -8.02
CA VAL A 436 -16.80 17.42 -9.08
C VAL A 436 -15.33 17.65 -9.47
N VAL A 437 -14.37 17.50 -8.55
CA VAL A 437 -12.94 17.58 -8.87
C VAL A 437 -12.50 16.45 -9.80
N ALA A 438 -12.94 15.21 -9.54
CA ALA A 438 -12.70 14.07 -10.41
C ALA A 438 -13.37 14.27 -11.79
N ILE A 439 -14.58 14.84 -11.81
CA ILE A 439 -15.27 15.18 -13.06
C ILE A 439 -14.52 16.26 -13.85
N TYR A 440 -13.96 17.29 -13.21
CA TYR A 440 -13.12 18.26 -13.91
C TYR A 440 -11.87 17.62 -14.51
N GLY A 441 -11.20 16.74 -13.77
CA GLY A 441 -10.08 15.94 -14.28
C GLY A 441 -10.48 15.09 -15.49
N LEU A 442 -11.64 14.43 -15.42
CA LEU A 442 -12.21 13.62 -16.50
C LEU A 442 -12.51 14.45 -17.75
N LEU A 443 -13.14 15.61 -17.59
CA LEU A 443 -13.48 16.51 -18.70
C LEU A 443 -12.22 17.02 -19.41
N ILE A 444 -11.21 17.42 -18.65
CA ILE A 444 -9.93 17.86 -19.22
C ILE A 444 -9.24 16.69 -19.93
N ALA A 445 -9.19 15.51 -19.32
CA ALA A 445 -8.61 14.33 -19.95
C ALA A 445 -9.32 14.00 -21.28
N PHE A 446 -10.64 14.01 -21.32
CA PHE A 446 -11.41 13.75 -22.53
C PHE A 446 -11.15 14.81 -23.60
N LYS A 447 -11.11 16.08 -23.21
CA LYS A 447 -10.82 17.18 -24.13
C LYS A 447 -9.42 17.07 -24.75
N ILE A 448 -8.45 16.58 -23.99
CA ILE A 448 -7.07 16.37 -24.46
C ILE A 448 -7.01 15.18 -25.43
N ILE A 449 -7.75 14.09 -25.15
CA ILE A 449 -7.71 12.88 -25.97
C ILE A 449 -8.43 13.08 -27.32
N GLY A 450 -9.47 13.91 -27.35
CA GLY A 450 -10.37 14.05 -28.50
C GLY A 450 -11.72 13.43 -28.21
#